data_AF-J4H4T4-F1
#
_entry.id   AF-J4H4T4-F1
#
_cell.length_a   1.000
_cell.length_b   1.000
_cell.length_c   1.000
_cell.angle_alpha   90.00
_cell.angle_beta   90.00
_cell.angle_gamma   90.00
#
_symmetry.space_group_name_H-M   'P 1'
#
loop_
_entity.id
_entity.type
_entity.pdbx_description
1 polymer ?
#
loop_
_entity_poly.entity_id
_entity_poly.type
_entity_poly.pdbx_seq_one_letter_code
_entity_poly.pdbx_strand_id
1 'polypeptide(L)'
;MAQLSLDEAFLQLCVHGPEHAKHRGVHIPYESTHPNLPKNQTIKDLPGHLTVKTISRDPLQQAITITVKGLPLVFTHTGGYTFANPNPFPLNDWVKKPGKLYVRGEYPTQGYTDFTAQQLPSYEAAASQAGYVPGRVIIYTYTLNRITAAFITDDDNYVSGVVNSTNTQWIPTNVVRPEA
;
A
#
# COMPACT_ATOMS: atom_id res chain seq x y z
N MET A 1 -11.88 -24.14 -11.27
CA MET A 1 -10.91 -23.08 -10.93
C MET A 1 -10.64 -23.18 -9.44
N ALA A 2 -9.37 -23.17 -9.02
CA ALA A 2 -9.04 -23.18 -7.59
C ALA A 2 -9.49 -21.86 -6.96
N GLN A 3 -10.23 -21.95 -5.85
CA GLN A 3 -10.64 -20.76 -5.09
C GLN A 3 -9.45 -20.32 -4.24
N LEU A 4 -8.93 -19.12 -4.49
CA LEU A 4 -7.89 -18.55 -3.65
C LEU A 4 -8.44 -18.30 -2.24
N SER A 5 -7.63 -18.60 -1.23
CA SER A 5 -7.83 -18.06 0.12
C SER A 5 -7.77 -16.52 0.08
N LEU A 6 -8.29 -15.89 1.13
CA LEU A 6 -8.23 -14.42 1.23
C LEU A 6 -6.78 -13.92 1.27
N ASP A 7 -5.85 -14.66 1.87
CA ASP A 7 -4.41 -14.32 1.90
C ASP A 7 -3.82 -14.35 0.49
N GLU A 8 -4.09 -15.42 -0.25
CA GLU A 8 -3.56 -15.61 -1.61
C GLU A 8 -4.14 -14.56 -2.56
N ALA A 9 -5.44 -14.27 -2.45
CA ALA A 9 -6.07 -13.19 -3.21
C ALA A 9 -5.45 -11.82 -2.89
N PHE A 10 -5.11 -11.57 -1.63
CA PHE A 10 -4.50 -10.32 -1.18
C PHE A 10 -3.03 -10.18 -1.61
N LEU A 11 -2.26 -11.26 -1.54
CA LEU A 11 -0.90 -11.33 -2.09
C LEU A 11 -0.92 -11.09 -3.60
N GLN A 12 -1.84 -11.74 -4.31
CA GLN A 12 -2.01 -11.52 -5.75
C GLN A 12 -2.35 -10.06 -6.06
N LEU A 13 -3.19 -9.42 -5.24
CA LEU A 13 -3.50 -8.01 -5.34
C LEU A 13 -2.27 -7.12 -5.15
N CYS A 14 -1.46 -7.42 -4.13
CA CYS A 14 -0.23 -6.67 -3.85
C CYS A 14 0.78 -6.75 -5.00
N VAL A 15 0.80 -7.85 -5.77
CA VAL A 15 1.74 -8.01 -6.89
C VAL A 15 1.16 -7.52 -8.22
N HIS A 16 -0.10 -7.83 -8.52
CA HIS A 16 -0.68 -7.64 -9.85
C HIS A 16 -1.70 -6.49 -9.90
N GLY A 17 -2.30 -6.09 -8.78
CA GLY A 17 -3.44 -5.17 -8.78
C GLY A 17 -4.71 -5.80 -9.39
N PRO A 18 -5.88 -5.16 -9.21
CA PRO A 18 -7.16 -5.79 -9.58
C PRO A 18 -7.34 -6.00 -11.10
N GLU A 19 -6.91 -5.04 -11.91
CA GLU A 19 -7.11 -5.09 -13.37
C GLU A 19 -6.26 -6.18 -14.01
N HIS A 20 -4.99 -6.29 -13.62
CA HIS A 20 -4.11 -7.34 -14.14
C HIS A 20 -4.54 -8.73 -13.64
N ALA A 21 -4.99 -8.84 -12.38
CA ALA A 21 -5.55 -10.09 -11.87
C ALA A 21 -6.78 -10.51 -12.67
N LYS A 22 -7.71 -9.59 -12.94
CA LYS A 22 -8.89 -9.83 -13.79
C LYS A 22 -8.49 -10.24 -15.21
N HIS A 23 -7.50 -9.58 -15.80
CA HIS A 23 -6.96 -9.94 -17.12
C HIS A 23 -6.41 -11.37 -17.15
N ARG A 24 -5.85 -11.86 -16.03
CA ARG A 24 -5.37 -13.24 -15.86
C ARG A 24 -6.45 -14.23 -15.42
N GLY A 25 -7.73 -13.84 -15.44
CA GLY A 25 -8.85 -14.69 -15.02
C GLY A 25 -8.98 -14.88 -13.51
N VAL A 26 -8.27 -14.07 -12.71
CA VAL A 26 -8.35 -14.10 -11.25
C VAL A 26 -9.30 -13.01 -10.77
N HIS A 27 -10.41 -13.43 -10.18
CA HIS A 27 -11.36 -12.52 -9.55
C HIS A 27 -10.98 -12.29 -8.09
N ILE A 28 -10.41 -11.13 -7.80
CA ILE A 28 -10.10 -10.72 -6.43
C ILE A 28 -11.35 -10.09 -5.82
N PRO A 29 -11.83 -10.54 -4.65
CA PRO A 29 -12.97 -9.91 -3.99
C PRO A 29 -12.59 -8.50 -3.52
N TYR A 30 -13.35 -7.49 -3.95
CA TYR A 30 -13.22 -6.08 -3.55
C TYR A 30 -13.85 -5.77 -2.17
N GLU A 31 -14.39 -6.80 -1.54
CA GLU A 31 -15.07 -6.73 -0.26
C GLU A 31 -14.62 -7.91 0.57
N SER A 32 -14.08 -7.63 1.75
CA SER A 32 -13.66 -8.67 2.67
C SER A 32 -14.75 -8.96 3.70
N THR A 33 -14.97 -10.24 3.95
CA THR A 33 -15.71 -10.74 5.10
C THR A 33 -14.72 -11.28 6.13
N HIS A 34 -15.10 -11.30 7.39
CA HIS A 34 -14.29 -11.81 8.49
C HIS A 34 -15.19 -12.68 9.39
N PRO A 35 -14.66 -13.75 10.02
CA PRO A 35 -15.46 -14.57 10.94
C PRO A 35 -16.12 -13.76 12.07
N ASN A 36 -15.52 -12.61 12.44
CA ASN A 36 -16.03 -11.71 13.47
C ASN A 36 -17.00 -10.63 12.92
N LEU A 37 -17.19 -10.55 11.60
CA LEU A 37 -18.19 -9.68 10.99
C LEU A 37 -19.53 -10.42 10.88
N PRO A 38 -20.65 -9.75 11.15
CA PRO A 38 -21.98 -10.28 10.82
C PRO A 38 -22.05 -10.71 9.35
N LYS A 39 -22.78 -11.80 9.05
CA LYS A 39 -22.86 -12.39 7.69
C LYS A 39 -23.31 -11.42 6.57
N ASN A 40 -23.93 -10.31 6.94
CA ASN A 40 -24.44 -9.27 6.05
C ASN A 40 -23.56 -8.00 6.02
N GLN A 41 -22.41 -8.00 6.70
CA GLN A 41 -21.47 -6.89 6.69
C GLN A 41 -20.23 -7.25 5.88
N THR A 42 -19.83 -6.30 5.04
CA THR A 42 -18.58 -6.35 4.29
C THR A 42 -17.75 -5.12 4.58
N ILE A 43 -16.43 -5.30 4.55
CA ILE A 43 -15.51 -4.19 4.61
C ILE A 43 -15.17 -3.77 3.19
N LYS A 44 -15.31 -2.47 2.96
CA LYS A 44 -15.12 -1.86 1.66
C LYS A 44 -13.70 -1.32 1.55
N ASP A 45 -13.17 -1.41 0.35
CA ASP A 45 -11.96 -0.68 0.00
C ASP A 45 -12.25 0.83 -0.01
N LEU A 46 -11.28 1.63 0.45
CA LEU A 46 -11.47 3.07 0.64
C LEU A 46 -10.48 3.86 -0.22
N PRO A 47 -10.93 4.93 -0.90
CA PRO A 47 -10.03 5.82 -1.62
C PRO A 47 -9.17 6.61 -0.63
N GLY A 48 -7.94 6.92 -1.01
CA GLY A 48 -7.02 7.68 -0.17
C GLY A 48 -5.90 8.33 -0.97
N HIS A 49 -4.93 8.88 -0.25
CA HIS A 49 -3.77 9.51 -0.83
C HIS A 49 -2.48 9.14 -0.09
N LEU A 50 -1.41 9.00 -0.86
CA LEU A 50 -0.05 8.78 -0.41
C LEU A 50 0.78 10.06 -0.54
N THR A 51 1.48 10.41 0.52
CA THR A 51 2.55 11.43 0.52
C THR A 51 3.84 10.73 0.89
N VAL A 52 4.91 11.00 0.14
CA VAL A 52 6.27 10.47 0.39
C VAL A 52 7.24 11.65 0.30
N LYS A 53 8.08 11.81 1.30
CA LYS A 53 9.12 12.85 1.33
C LYS A 53 10.47 12.21 1.63
N THR A 54 11.45 12.45 0.78
CA THR A 54 12.83 12.01 0.97
C THR A 54 13.52 12.92 1.99
N ILE A 55 13.95 12.34 3.11
CA ILE A 55 14.66 13.04 4.19
C ILE A 55 16.18 12.97 3.97
N SER A 56 16.68 11.78 3.64
CA SER A 56 18.09 11.52 3.32
C SER A 56 18.19 10.48 2.21
N ARG A 57 19.26 10.53 1.42
CA ARG A 57 19.54 9.54 0.35
C ARG A 57 20.61 8.53 0.73
N ASP A 58 21.47 8.86 1.70
CA ASP A 58 22.52 7.98 2.18
C ASP A 58 22.76 8.18 3.69
N PRO A 59 22.27 7.26 4.55
CA PRO A 59 21.35 6.17 4.21
C PRO A 59 19.98 6.74 3.76
N LEU A 60 19.26 5.99 2.92
CA LEU A 60 17.91 6.37 2.48
C LEU A 60 16.97 6.48 3.69
N GLN A 61 16.33 7.64 3.87
CA GLN A 61 15.29 7.88 4.85
C GLN A 61 14.13 8.64 4.21
N GLN A 62 12.90 8.23 4.50
CA GLN A 62 11.70 8.89 3.96
C GLN A 62 10.63 9.03 5.05
N ALA A 63 9.83 10.09 4.92
CA ALA A 63 8.55 10.20 5.61
C ALA A 63 7.45 9.74 4.67
N ILE A 64 6.59 8.83 5.14
CA ILE A 64 5.44 8.32 4.40
C ILE A 64 4.18 8.64 5.19
N THR A 65 3.17 9.16 4.51
CA THR A 65 1.83 9.36 5.06
C THR A 65 0.78 8.78 4.14
N ILE A 66 -0.15 7.98 4.67
CA ILE A 66 -1.35 7.54 3.95
C ILE A 66 -2.58 8.09 4.65
N THR A 67 -3.38 8.85 3.91
CA THR A 67 -4.67 9.36 4.35
C THR A 67 -5.78 8.64 3.61
N VAL A 68 -6.81 8.18 4.32
CA VAL A 68 -7.88 7.37 3.72
C VAL A 68 -9.23 8.01 4.02
N LYS A 69 -10.02 8.25 2.98
CA LYS A 69 -11.33 8.88 3.13
C LYS A 69 -12.27 7.95 3.90
N GLY A 70 -12.85 8.47 4.99
CA GLY A 70 -13.78 7.72 5.83
C GLY A 70 -13.12 6.86 6.90
N LEU A 71 -11.79 6.82 6.97
CA LEU A 71 -11.06 6.22 8.09
C LEU A 71 -10.59 7.33 9.02
N PRO A 72 -10.90 7.31 10.33
CA PRO A 72 -10.46 8.34 11.28
C PRO A 72 -8.98 8.20 11.68
N LEU A 73 -8.18 7.49 10.88
CA LEU A 73 -6.77 7.19 11.11
C LEU A 73 -5.93 7.59 9.90
N VAL A 74 -4.67 7.91 10.18
CA VAL A 74 -3.62 8.20 9.21
C VAL A 74 -2.46 7.26 9.49
N PHE A 75 -1.97 6.59 8.46
CA PHE A 75 -0.72 5.85 8.55
C PHE A 75 0.43 6.84 8.44
N THR A 76 1.40 6.74 9.34
CA THR A 76 2.63 7.52 9.31
C THR A 76 3.83 6.61 9.48
N HIS A 77 4.87 6.87 8.72
CA HIS A 77 6.20 6.31 8.91
C HIS A 77 7.25 7.40 8.75
N THR A 78 8.29 7.35 9.57
CA THR A 78 9.52 8.14 9.36
C THR A 78 10.72 7.28 9.72
N GLY A 79 11.57 7.00 8.74
CA GLY A 79 12.72 6.14 8.94
C GLY A 79 13.40 5.74 7.65
N GLY A 80 14.40 4.88 7.79
CA GLY A 80 15.11 4.31 6.66
C GLY A 80 14.57 2.95 6.23
N TYR A 81 14.97 2.54 5.03
CA TYR A 81 14.69 1.22 4.47
C TYR A 81 16.00 0.48 4.24
N THR A 82 15.97 -0.84 4.41
CA THR A 82 17.03 -1.73 3.94
C THR A 82 16.94 -1.83 2.42
N PHE A 83 17.53 -0.86 1.71
CA PHE A 83 17.64 -0.88 0.26
C PHE A 83 19.08 -1.26 -0.17
N ALA A 84 19.22 -1.94 -1.30
CA ALA A 84 20.52 -2.23 -1.88
C ALA A 84 21.13 -0.94 -2.44
N ASN A 85 22.25 -0.48 -1.87
CA ASN A 85 23.05 0.61 -2.40
C ASN A 85 23.92 0.09 -3.57
N PRO A 86 24.01 0.75 -4.73
CA PRO A 86 23.33 2.00 -5.14
C PRO A 86 21.93 1.79 -5.70
N ASN A 87 21.01 2.71 -5.35
CA ASN A 87 19.68 2.76 -5.97
C ASN A 87 19.79 3.43 -7.35
N PRO A 88 19.57 2.69 -8.46
CA PRO A 88 19.71 3.24 -9.80
C PRO A 88 18.51 4.12 -10.20
N PHE A 89 17.50 4.23 -9.37
CA PHE A 89 16.22 4.83 -9.72
C PHE A 89 15.98 6.23 -9.13
N PRO A 90 15.28 7.12 -9.84
CA PRO A 90 15.03 8.49 -9.38
C PRO A 90 14.02 8.54 -8.22
N LEU A 91 14.49 8.84 -7.01
CA LEU A 91 13.61 9.11 -5.87
C LEU A 91 12.79 10.39 -6.12
N ASN A 92 11.47 10.27 -6.06
CA ASN A 92 10.53 11.38 -6.20
C ASN A 92 9.91 11.73 -4.85
N ASP A 93 9.65 13.01 -4.61
CA ASP A 93 8.80 13.42 -3.50
C ASP A 93 7.35 13.54 -4.02
N TRP A 94 6.41 13.03 -3.24
CA TRP A 94 4.99 12.98 -3.58
C TRP A 94 4.16 13.68 -2.52
N VAL A 95 3.19 14.45 -3.00
CA VAL A 95 2.18 15.10 -2.17
C VAL A 95 0.81 14.63 -2.63
N LYS A 96 0.08 13.95 -1.74
CA LYS A 96 -1.31 13.52 -1.95
C LYS A 96 -1.55 12.78 -3.28
N LYS A 97 -0.67 11.85 -3.64
CA LYS A 97 -0.86 10.98 -4.80
C LYS A 97 -2.08 10.07 -4.58
N PRO A 98 -3.08 10.04 -5.48
CA PRO A 98 -4.30 9.26 -5.28
C PRO A 98 -4.04 7.75 -5.31
N GLY A 99 -4.76 7.01 -4.47
CA GLY A 99 -4.71 5.55 -4.43
C GLY A 99 -5.91 4.95 -3.69
N LYS A 100 -5.83 3.67 -3.38
CA LYS A 100 -6.88 2.94 -2.66
C LYS A 100 -6.30 2.04 -1.58
N LEU A 101 -6.92 2.06 -0.40
CA LEU A 101 -6.69 1.12 0.67
C LEU A 101 -7.61 -0.09 0.48
N TYR A 102 -6.98 -1.23 0.22
CA TYR A 102 -7.62 -2.54 0.20
C TYR A 102 -7.47 -3.17 1.58
N VAL A 103 -8.57 -3.68 2.13
CA VAL A 103 -8.63 -4.09 3.54
C VAL A 103 -9.07 -5.53 3.65
N ARG A 104 -8.44 -6.27 4.57
CA ARG A 104 -8.71 -7.69 4.78
C ARG A 104 -9.32 -7.97 6.15
N GLY A 105 -10.64 -7.97 6.20
CA GLY A 105 -11.45 -8.48 7.30
C GLY A 105 -11.69 -7.49 8.44
N GLU A 106 -10.75 -6.59 8.72
CA GLU A 106 -10.94 -5.46 9.64
C GLU A 106 -10.13 -4.24 9.18
N TYR A 107 -10.67 -3.04 9.41
CA TYR A 107 -9.91 -1.80 9.18
C TYR A 107 -8.71 -1.73 10.13
N PRO A 108 -7.62 -1.05 9.72
CA PRO A 108 -6.49 -0.81 10.62
C PRO A 108 -6.94 -0.20 11.94
N THR A 109 -6.33 -0.64 13.03
CA THR A 109 -6.55 -0.10 14.38
C THR A 109 -5.46 0.92 14.73
N GLN A 110 -5.75 1.81 15.68
CA GLN A 110 -4.76 2.76 16.16
C GLN A 110 -3.58 2.03 16.81
N GLY A 111 -2.36 2.49 16.54
CA GLY A 111 -1.13 2.00 17.18
C GLY A 111 -0.03 1.66 16.18
N TYR A 112 1.03 1.05 16.70
CA TYR A 112 2.17 0.61 15.90
C TYR A 112 1.79 -0.52 14.94
N THR A 113 2.38 -0.49 13.75
CA THR A 113 2.21 -1.53 12.74
C THR A 113 3.52 -1.74 11.99
N ASP A 114 3.76 -2.98 11.58
CA ASP A 114 4.80 -3.26 10.60
C ASP A 114 4.26 -3.01 9.19
N PHE A 115 5.16 -2.76 8.25
CA PHE A 115 4.80 -2.62 6.84
C PHE A 115 5.94 -3.01 5.90
N THR A 116 5.55 -3.27 4.66
CA THR A 116 6.46 -3.33 3.53
C THR A 116 6.02 -2.32 2.49
N ALA A 117 6.97 -1.59 1.94
CA ALA A 117 6.79 -0.82 0.72
C ALA A 117 7.42 -1.57 -0.45
N GLN A 118 6.77 -1.55 -1.60
CA GLN A 118 7.27 -2.10 -2.84
C GLN A 118 6.94 -1.15 -3.99
N GLN A 119 7.91 -0.94 -4.86
CA GLN A 119 7.71 -0.27 -6.15
C GLN A 119 7.77 -1.31 -7.27
N LEU A 120 6.78 -1.27 -8.15
CA LEU A 120 6.83 -1.88 -9.47
C LEU A 120 7.07 -0.73 -10.46
N PRO A 121 8.26 -0.63 -11.08
CA PRO A 121 8.52 0.44 -12.02
C PRO A 121 7.57 0.31 -13.20
N SER A 122 7.19 1.45 -13.76
CA SER A 122 6.57 1.48 -15.07
C SER A 122 7.38 0.74 -16.13
N TYR A 123 6.70 0.19 -17.12
CA TYR A 123 7.35 -0.51 -18.24
C TYR A 123 6.55 -0.33 -19.53
N GLU A 124 7.26 -0.47 -20.66
CA GLU A 124 6.64 -0.52 -21.97
C GLU A 124 5.85 -1.83 -22.11
N ALA A 125 4.58 -1.74 -22.52
CA ALA A 125 3.73 -2.92 -22.69
C ALA A 125 4.29 -3.82 -23.81
N ALA A 126 4.70 -5.03 -23.45
CA ALA A 126 5.40 -5.97 -24.34
C ALA A 126 4.57 -6.50 -25.53
N ALA A 127 3.28 -6.19 -25.62
CA ALA A 127 2.40 -6.71 -26.66
C ALA A 127 1.56 -5.60 -27.30
N SER A 128 2.00 -5.16 -28.49
CA SER A 128 1.22 -4.56 -29.58
C SER A 128 0.20 -3.47 -29.20
N GLN A 129 0.61 -2.21 -29.38
CA GLN A 129 -0.23 -1.04 -29.66
C GLN A 129 -1.16 -0.49 -28.56
N ALA A 130 -0.78 -0.53 -27.29
CA ALA A 130 -1.45 0.28 -26.27
C ALA A 130 -0.52 0.73 -25.13
N GLY A 131 0.28 1.76 -25.40
CA GLY A 131 0.78 2.68 -24.37
C GLY A 131 1.75 2.13 -23.31
N TYR A 132 2.06 3.01 -22.37
CA TYR A 132 2.91 2.79 -21.21
C TYR A 132 2.09 2.21 -20.06
N VAL A 133 2.58 1.16 -19.38
CA VAL A 133 1.98 0.72 -18.12
C VAL A 133 2.57 1.58 -17.01
N PRO A 134 1.75 2.39 -16.30
CA PRO A 134 2.27 3.20 -15.20
C PRO A 134 2.85 2.30 -14.12
N GLY A 135 3.85 2.82 -13.42
CA GLY A 135 4.39 2.14 -12.25
C GLY A 135 3.39 2.04 -11.12
N ARG A 136 3.80 1.43 -10.02
CA ARG A 136 2.94 1.22 -8.87
C ARG A 136 3.73 1.16 -7.57
N VAL A 137 3.32 2.00 -6.62
CA VAL A 137 3.68 1.82 -5.21
C VAL A 137 2.62 0.98 -4.53
N ILE A 138 3.07 -0.05 -3.82
CA ILE A 138 2.27 -0.83 -2.88
C ILE A 138 2.87 -0.66 -1.49
N ILE A 139 2.04 -0.28 -0.53
CA ILE A 139 2.38 -0.26 0.89
C ILE A 139 1.40 -1.17 1.61
N TYR A 140 1.84 -2.32 2.10
CA TYR A 140 0.98 -3.23 2.87
C TYR A 140 1.42 -3.33 4.33
N THR A 141 0.43 -3.28 5.21
CA THR A 141 0.59 -3.39 6.67
C THR A 141 0.23 -4.78 7.12
N TYR A 142 0.90 -5.27 8.15
CA TYR A 142 0.64 -6.60 8.70
C TYR A 142 0.76 -6.61 10.22
N THR A 143 0.05 -7.55 10.83
CA THR A 143 0.34 -8.00 12.20
C THR A 143 1.38 -9.12 12.13
N LEU A 144 1.80 -9.64 13.30
CA LEU A 144 2.70 -10.79 13.38
C LEU A 144 2.22 -12.01 12.55
N ASN A 145 0.91 -12.12 12.32
CA ASN A 145 0.33 -13.35 11.78
C ASN A 145 -0.25 -13.19 10.37
N ARG A 146 -0.43 -11.96 9.84
CA ARG A 146 -1.08 -11.74 8.53
C ARG A 146 -1.02 -10.30 8.04
N ILE A 147 -1.14 -10.15 6.74
CA ILE A 147 -1.42 -8.87 6.08
C ILE A 147 -2.86 -8.40 6.41
N THR A 148 -2.98 -7.13 6.81
CA THR A 148 -4.24 -6.50 7.23
C THR A 148 -4.78 -5.53 6.19
N ALA A 149 -3.90 -4.77 5.53
CA ALA A 149 -4.29 -3.81 4.50
C ALA A 149 -3.15 -3.53 3.51
N ALA A 150 -3.50 -2.99 2.34
CA ALA A 150 -2.60 -2.64 1.26
C ALA A 150 -3.09 -1.35 0.63
N PHE A 151 -2.26 -0.32 0.65
CA PHE A 151 -2.48 0.89 -0.10
C PHE A 151 -1.75 0.80 -1.44
N ILE A 152 -2.47 1.05 -2.52
CA ILE A 152 -1.94 0.97 -3.89
C ILE A 152 -2.20 2.28 -4.62
N THR A 153 -1.18 2.80 -5.29
CA THR A 153 -1.25 3.93 -6.23
C THR A 153 -0.57 3.55 -7.55
N ASP A 154 -1.12 4.01 -8.67
CA ASP A 154 -0.60 3.75 -10.01
C ASP A 154 0.27 4.92 -10.50
N ASP A 155 1.50 5.02 -10.00
CA ASP A 155 2.56 5.91 -10.51
C ASP A 155 3.95 5.50 -9.99
N ASP A 156 5.01 6.13 -10.50
CA ASP A 156 6.39 5.87 -10.10
C ASP A 156 6.88 6.68 -8.90
N ASN A 157 7.15 5.98 -7.80
CA ASN A 157 7.88 6.50 -6.66
C ASN A 157 8.71 5.40 -6.04
N TYR A 158 10.02 5.59 -6.04
CA TYR A 158 10.92 4.54 -5.60
C TYR A 158 10.95 4.50 -4.06
N VAL A 159 10.03 3.73 -3.51
CA VAL A 159 9.97 3.26 -2.13
C VAL A 159 10.08 1.73 -2.13
N SER A 160 10.94 1.17 -1.30
CA SER A 160 11.03 -0.28 -1.16
C SER A 160 11.74 -0.65 0.12
N GLY A 161 11.19 -1.60 0.86
CA GLY A 161 11.83 -2.18 2.03
C GLY A 161 10.83 -2.73 3.02
N VAL A 162 11.32 -3.62 3.87
CA VAL A 162 10.59 -4.19 5.01
C VAL A 162 10.98 -3.39 6.23
N VAL A 163 9.99 -2.89 6.96
CA VAL A 163 10.23 -2.10 8.16
C VAL A 163 9.48 -2.72 9.34
N ASN A 164 10.27 -3.15 10.33
CA ASN A 164 9.81 -3.35 11.70
C ASN A 164 10.29 -2.14 12.48
N SER A 165 9.37 -1.23 12.84
CA SER A 165 9.76 0.05 13.43
C SER A 165 8.74 0.57 14.42
N THR A 166 9.27 1.04 15.55
CA THR A 166 8.56 1.89 16.52
C THR A 166 8.21 3.28 15.95
N ASN A 167 8.53 3.57 14.70
CA ASN A 167 8.23 4.85 14.04
C ASN A 167 7.12 4.71 12.99
N THR A 168 6.47 3.53 12.92
CA THR A 168 5.38 3.26 11.98
C THR A 168 4.09 3.00 12.74
N GLN A 169 3.06 3.80 12.46
CA GLN A 169 1.81 3.72 13.21
C GLN A 169 0.61 4.24 12.44
N TRP A 170 -0.56 3.77 12.83
CA TRP A 170 -1.84 4.39 12.54
C TRP A 170 -2.20 5.33 13.69
N ILE A 171 -2.32 6.63 13.42
CA ILE A 171 -2.67 7.65 14.41
C ILE A 171 -3.99 8.34 14.08
N PRO A 172 -4.72 8.83 15.09
CA PRO A 172 -5.94 9.60 14.85
C PRO A 172 -5.71 10.82 13.96
N THR A 173 -6.62 11.06 13.02
CA THR A 173 -6.57 12.20 12.08
C THR A 173 -6.45 13.56 12.76
N ASN A 174 -7.00 13.72 13.97
CA ASN A 174 -6.94 14.95 14.77
C ASN A 174 -5.58 15.19 15.46
N VAL A 175 -4.67 14.21 15.44
CA VAL A 175 -3.32 14.33 15.99
C VAL A 175 -2.31 14.74 14.91
N VAL A 176 -2.62 14.48 13.64
CA VAL A 176 -1.77 14.88 12.51
C VAL A 176 -1.85 16.39 12.35
N ARG A 177 -0.78 17.11 12.70
CA ARG A 177 -0.68 18.53 12.38
C ARG A 177 -0.72 18.68 10.85
N PRO A 178 -1.55 19.56 10.29
CA PRO A 178 -1.44 19.89 8.87
C PRO A 178 -0.02 20.41 8.65
N GLU A 179 0.72 19.77 7.74
CA GLU A 179 1.98 20.34 7.25
C GLU A 179 1.68 21.74 6.68
N ALA A 180 2.40 22.74 7.18
CA ALA A 180 2.32 24.13 6.75
C ALA A 180 3.00 24.32 5.38
#